data_AF-A0A9P4H5Z6-F1
#
_entry.id   AF-A0A9P4H5Z6-F1
#
_cell.length_a   1.000
_cell.length_b   1.000
_cell.length_c   1.000
_cell.angle_alpha   90.00
_cell.angle_beta   90.00
_cell.angle_gamma   90.00
#
_symmetry.space_group_name_H-M   'P 1'
#
loop_
_entity.id
_entity.type
_entity.pdbx_description
1 polymer ?
#
loop_
_entity_poly.entity_id
_entity_poly.type
_entity_poly.pdbx_seq_one_letter_code
_entity_poly.pdbx_strand_id
1 'polypeptide(L)'
;MVVKVVGHPNLDGVKHEIRNEFRFHWKLSQRQCPHILDVCGRSVRPRELDPQLGYLYMSWAPYGSLYDLLRKLQDDPKQVDHRKQLPEPYLWHIFRALVEGLYVCQTGLTVAKDQPARDTKIKNLDLPKAPGWRPIVNPDIKLPNVVLAQPLQGYYPAYKAIKMIDFGLAFDDNRYSNEAAKTARGNIGTPGKHNLEQYSPLPMLPTYYNERIDIRSNIFNVGLIMISLMEGRNRTSQQGTSTTVARVKHDDTYDRANRPRLSELLYKTKIGIKRWEKAYDDVSGAPGEVPERWTWTFDDEEFMIGDAAPTHWPGPARKRR
;
A
#
# COMPACT_ATOMS: atom_id res chain seq x y z
N MET A 1 -10.34 -16.98 -2.39
CA MET A 1 -9.06 -16.84 -3.10
C MET A 1 -9.29 -15.92 -4.29
N VAL A 2 -8.32 -15.08 -4.65
CA VAL A 2 -8.35 -14.22 -5.83
C VAL A 2 -7.19 -14.54 -6.76
N VAL A 3 -7.33 -14.24 -8.04
CA VAL A 3 -6.30 -14.47 -9.05
C VAL A 3 -5.99 -13.16 -9.77
N LYS A 4 -4.75 -12.67 -9.63
CA LYS A 4 -4.25 -11.57 -10.49
C LYS A 4 -3.78 -12.17 -11.80
N VAL A 5 -4.33 -11.67 -12.91
CA VAL A 5 -3.95 -12.08 -14.26
C VAL A 5 -3.05 -11.01 -14.87
N VAL A 6 -1.88 -11.41 -15.36
CA VAL A 6 -0.93 -10.54 -16.05
C VAL A 6 -0.81 -11.01 -17.50
N GLY A 7 -0.90 -10.09 -18.45
CA GLY A 7 -0.75 -10.38 -19.88
C GLY A 7 0.53 -9.78 -20.44
N HIS A 8 1.29 -10.57 -21.22
CA HIS A 8 2.50 -10.09 -21.91
C HIS A 8 2.53 -10.57 -23.37
N PRO A 9 3.11 -9.81 -24.33
CA PRO A 9 3.24 -10.23 -25.74
C PRO A 9 4.15 -11.44 -26.01
N ASN A 10 4.80 -11.99 -24.99
CA ASN A 10 5.65 -13.17 -25.16
C ASN A 10 5.81 -13.92 -23.84
N LEU A 11 6.15 -15.21 -23.96
CA LEU A 11 6.15 -16.14 -22.83
C LEU A 11 7.25 -15.82 -21.82
N ASP A 12 8.40 -15.34 -22.28
CA ASP A 12 9.53 -15.03 -21.40
C ASP A 12 9.29 -13.78 -20.56
N GLY A 13 8.65 -12.76 -21.12
CA GLY A 13 8.24 -11.57 -20.40
C GLY A 13 7.21 -11.87 -19.31
N VAL A 14 6.14 -12.62 -19.61
CA VAL A 14 5.17 -13.00 -18.57
C VAL A 14 5.80 -13.88 -17.49
N LYS A 15 6.71 -14.79 -17.87
CA LYS A 15 7.50 -15.59 -16.91
C LYS A 15 8.36 -14.69 -16.03
N HIS A 16 8.98 -13.66 -16.60
CA HIS A 16 9.81 -12.70 -15.87
C HIS A 16 8.98 -11.89 -14.86
N GLU A 17 7.90 -11.26 -15.31
CA GLU A 17 7.03 -10.42 -14.48
C GLU A 17 6.42 -11.20 -13.31
N ILE A 18 5.78 -12.33 -13.61
CA ILE A 18 5.15 -13.18 -12.59
C ILE A 18 6.18 -13.74 -11.61
N ARG A 19 7.38 -14.11 -12.09
CA ARG A 19 8.46 -14.56 -11.21
C ARG A 19 8.94 -13.43 -10.31
N ASN A 20 9.10 -12.21 -10.84
CA ASN A 20 9.55 -11.06 -10.07
C ASN A 20 8.55 -10.70 -8.97
N GLU A 21 7.27 -10.53 -9.33
CA GLU A 21 6.22 -10.21 -8.37
C GLU A 21 6.07 -11.31 -7.31
N PHE A 22 5.95 -12.57 -7.73
CA PHE A 22 5.82 -13.68 -6.80
C PHE A 22 7.01 -13.78 -5.85
N ARG A 23 8.24 -13.57 -6.33
CA ARG A 23 9.44 -13.65 -5.49
C ARG A 23 9.35 -12.73 -4.28
N PHE A 24 8.99 -11.47 -4.49
CA PHE A 24 8.89 -10.49 -3.41
C PHE A 24 7.67 -10.72 -2.54
N HIS A 25 6.53 -10.94 -3.18
CA HIS A 25 5.26 -11.14 -2.49
C HIS A 25 5.31 -12.40 -1.61
N TRP A 26 5.78 -13.52 -2.15
CA TRP A 26 5.95 -14.77 -1.41
C TRP A 26 6.91 -14.58 -0.22
N LYS A 27 8.06 -13.96 -0.44
CA LYS A 27 9.06 -13.69 0.60
C LYS A 27 8.47 -12.88 1.77
N LEU A 28 7.54 -11.97 1.50
CA LEU A 28 6.81 -11.19 2.52
C LEU A 28 5.68 -12.00 3.17
N SER A 29 4.91 -12.79 2.41
CA SER A 29 3.87 -13.68 2.96
C SER A 29 4.45 -14.70 3.94
N GLN A 30 5.65 -15.21 3.70
CA GLN A 30 6.36 -16.10 4.63
C GLN A 30 6.69 -15.46 5.98
N ARG A 31 6.60 -14.13 6.10
CA ARG A 31 6.80 -13.42 7.38
C ARG A 31 5.54 -13.31 8.22
N GLN A 32 4.40 -13.77 7.70
CA GLN A 32 3.12 -13.75 8.41
C GLN A 32 2.76 -12.35 8.91
N CYS A 33 3.11 -11.32 8.13
CA CYS A 33 2.70 -9.97 8.44
C CYS A 33 1.19 -9.84 8.24
N PRO A 34 0.42 -9.44 9.26
CA PRO A 34 -1.04 -9.30 9.12
C PRO A 34 -1.46 -8.29 8.03
N HIS A 35 -0.55 -7.38 7.69
CA HIS A 35 -0.78 -6.25 6.79
C HIS A 35 -0.18 -6.44 5.39
N ILE A 36 0.25 -7.65 5.05
CA ILE A 36 0.53 -8.07 3.68
C ILE A 36 -0.54 -9.09 3.30
N LEU A 37 -1.11 -8.99 2.10
CA LEU A 37 -2.01 -10.02 1.60
C LEU A 37 -1.19 -11.25 1.19
N ASP A 38 -1.62 -12.45 1.55
CA ASP A 38 -0.83 -13.63 1.23
C ASP A 38 -0.92 -13.97 -0.26
N VAL A 39 0.22 -14.33 -0.85
CA VAL A 39 0.28 -15.03 -2.13
C VAL A 39 0.55 -16.50 -1.86
N CYS A 40 -0.21 -17.37 -2.52
CA CYS A 40 -0.18 -18.82 -2.31
C CYS A 40 0.55 -19.55 -3.44
N GLY A 41 0.59 -18.98 -4.64
CA GLY A 41 1.21 -19.62 -5.78
C GLY A 41 1.25 -18.74 -7.02
N ARG A 42 1.85 -19.29 -8.08
CA ARG A 42 1.86 -18.69 -9.42
C ARG A 42 1.76 -19.76 -10.49
N SER A 43 1.22 -19.41 -11.64
CA SER A 43 1.28 -20.23 -12.85
C SER A 43 1.42 -19.36 -14.09
N VAL A 44 1.79 -19.98 -15.21
CA VAL A 44 1.83 -19.34 -16.52
C VAL A 44 1.10 -20.27 -17.48
N ARG A 45 0.19 -19.71 -18.27
CA ARG A 45 -0.53 -20.44 -19.32
C ARG A 45 -0.09 -19.90 -20.68
N PRO A 46 0.73 -20.67 -21.42
CA PRO A 46 0.99 -20.39 -22.82
C PRO A 46 -0.32 -20.38 -23.61
N ARG A 47 -0.40 -19.49 -24.61
CA ARG A 47 -1.52 -19.40 -25.54
C ARG A 47 -0.99 -19.37 -26.96
N GLU A 48 -1.77 -19.92 -27.89
CA GLU A 48 -1.48 -19.86 -29.33
C GLU A 48 -1.40 -18.42 -29.85
N LEU A 49 -2.19 -17.52 -29.25
CA LEU A 49 -2.22 -16.09 -29.55
C LEU A 49 -1.96 -15.28 -28.30
N ASP A 50 -1.33 -14.12 -28.49
CA ASP A 50 -1.10 -13.16 -27.42
C ASP A 50 -2.40 -12.55 -26.86
N PRO A 51 -2.35 -12.03 -25.62
CA PRO A 51 -1.21 -12.08 -24.70
C PRO A 51 -1.04 -13.45 -24.06
N GLN A 52 0.22 -13.82 -23.80
CA GLN A 52 0.57 -14.91 -22.87
C GLN A 52 0.13 -14.52 -21.46
N LEU A 53 -0.40 -15.48 -20.70
CA LEU A 53 -1.05 -15.19 -19.42
C LEU A 53 -0.28 -15.75 -18.23
N GLY A 54 -0.12 -14.90 -17.24
CA GLY A 54 0.46 -15.18 -15.94
C GLY A 54 -0.59 -15.07 -14.86
N TYR A 55 -0.51 -15.92 -13.85
CA TYR A 55 -1.47 -15.95 -12.76
C TYR A 55 -0.73 -15.91 -11.42
N LEU A 56 -1.18 -15.05 -10.52
CA LEU A 56 -0.80 -15.05 -9.10
C LEU A 56 -2.04 -15.39 -8.28
N TYR A 57 -1.94 -16.43 -7.46
CA TYR A 57 -3.03 -16.89 -6.60
C TYR A 57 -2.84 -16.28 -5.22
N MET A 58 -3.82 -15.54 -4.72
CA MET A 58 -3.71 -14.75 -3.51
C MET A 58 -4.92 -14.95 -2.59
N SER A 59 -4.73 -14.66 -1.30
CA SER A 59 -5.83 -14.55 -0.33
C SER A 59 -6.83 -13.49 -0.78
N TRP A 60 -8.09 -13.66 -0.42
CA TRP A 60 -9.15 -12.73 -0.81
C TRP A 60 -9.34 -11.62 0.21
N ALA A 61 -9.58 -10.40 -0.28
CA ALA A 61 -9.88 -9.22 0.53
C ALA A 61 -11.20 -8.62 0.02
N PRO A 62 -12.35 -8.97 0.66
CA PRO A 62 -13.67 -8.76 0.06
C PRO A 62 -14.13 -7.30 0.05
N TYR A 63 -13.50 -6.41 0.81
CA TYR A 63 -14.02 -5.05 1.01
C TYR A 63 -13.39 -4.00 0.08
N GLY A 64 -12.82 -4.45 -1.05
CA GLY A 64 -12.18 -3.60 -2.04
C GLY A 64 -10.87 -2.97 -1.55
N SER A 65 -10.50 -1.86 -2.18
CA SER A 65 -9.29 -1.09 -1.88
C SER A 65 -9.57 0.18 -1.06
N LEU A 66 -8.51 0.79 -0.52
CA LEU A 66 -8.61 2.14 0.06
C LEU A 66 -9.02 3.18 -1.00
N TYR A 67 -8.78 2.92 -2.28
CA TYR A 67 -9.28 3.78 -3.35
C TYR A 67 -10.80 3.66 -3.50
N ASP A 68 -11.34 2.44 -3.42
CA ASP A 68 -12.79 2.22 -3.46
C ASP A 68 -13.47 2.85 -2.24
N LEU A 69 -12.87 2.70 -1.06
CA LEU A 69 -13.33 3.36 0.16
C LEU A 69 -13.36 4.88 -0.03
N LEU A 70 -12.28 5.48 -0.54
CA LEU A 70 -12.22 6.92 -0.78
C LEU A 70 -13.24 7.38 -1.82
N ARG A 71 -13.42 6.63 -2.90
CA ARG A 71 -14.40 6.94 -3.94
C ARG A 71 -15.82 6.93 -3.37
N LYS A 72 -16.15 5.96 -2.50
CA LYS A 72 -17.46 5.94 -1.80
C LYS A 72 -17.67 7.18 -0.92
N LEU A 73 -16.62 7.76 -0.33
CA LEU A 73 -16.73 9.04 0.40
C LEU A 73 -17.05 10.21 -0.54
N GLN A 74 -16.56 10.18 -1.78
CA GLN A 74 -16.70 11.26 -2.75
C GLN A 74 -18.02 11.21 -3.51
N ASP A 75 -18.50 10.01 -3.82
CA ASP A 75 -19.66 9.76 -4.70
C ASP A 75 -21.01 9.80 -3.96
N ASP A 76 -21.05 9.97 -2.64
CA ASP A 76 -22.29 9.94 -1.85
C ASP A 76 -23.11 11.25 -2.04
N PRO A 77 -24.26 11.21 -2.75
CA PRO A 77 -25.04 12.39 -3.08
C PRO A 77 -25.72 13.03 -1.86
N LYS A 78 -25.75 12.36 -0.69
CA LYS A 78 -26.24 12.96 0.57
C LYS A 78 -25.26 13.95 1.20
N GLN A 79 -24.07 14.15 0.60
CA GLN A 79 -22.96 14.89 1.21
C GLN A 79 -22.71 16.28 0.63
N VAL A 80 -23.72 16.91 0.03
CA VAL A 80 -23.58 18.26 -0.56
C VAL A 80 -23.16 19.31 0.49
N ASP A 81 -23.43 19.09 1.79
CA ASP A 81 -23.06 20.03 2.88
C ASP A 81 -21.99 19.52 3.88
N HIS A 82 -21.83 18.21 4.08
CA HIS A 82 -20.87 17.65 5.04
C HIS A 82 -20.20 16.39 4.48
N ARG A 83 -18.95 16.52 3.99
CA ARG A 83 -18.16 15.36 3.56
C ARG A 83 -17.96 14.42 4.75
N LYS A 84 -18.52 13.21 4.68
CA LYS A 84 -18.31 12.16 5.67
C LYS A 84 -16.83 11.81 5.66
N GLN A 85 -16.16 12.07 6.77
CA GLN A 85 -14.76 11.70 6.96
C GLN A 85 -14.69 10.28 7.53
N LEU A 86 -13.57 9.59 7.28
CA LEU A 86 -13.28 8.37 8.02
C LEU A 86 -13.11 8.71 9.50
N PRO A 87 -13.58 7.87 10.43
CA PRO A 87 -13.27 8.01 11.82
C PRO A 87 -11.75 8.11 12.03
N GLU A 88 -11.31 9.11 12.79
CA GLU A 88 -9.91 9.27 13.17
C GLU A 88 -9.24 7.98 13.71
N PRO A 89 -9.87 7.17 14.59
CA PRO A 89 -9.26 5.91 15.04
C PRO A 89 -9.00 4.94 13.89
N TYR A 90 -9.85 4.95 12.85
CA TYR A 90 -9.63 4.12 11.67
C TYR A 90 -8.47 4.64 10.82
N LEU A 91 -8.31 5.96 10.68
CA LEU A 91 -7.14 6.56 10.04
C LEU A 91 -5.85 6.16 10.76
N TRP A 92 -5.84 6.20 12.09
CA TRP A 92 -4.69 5.72 12.85
C TRP A 92 -4.41 4.23 12.64
N HIS A 93 -5.45 3.40 12.58
CA HIS A 93 -5.31 1.97 12.27
C HIS A 93 -4.69 1.75 10.88
N ILE A 94 -5.18 2.47 9.87
CA ILE A 94 -4.64 2.43 8.50
C ILE A 94 -3.17 2.82 8.50
N PHE A 95 -2.83 3.92 9.18
CA PHE A 95 -1.45 4.37 9.23
C PHE A 95 -0.55 3.33 9.91
N ARG A 96 -0.98 2.80 11.06
CA ARG A 96 -0.24 1.79 11.80
C ARG A 96 0.02 0.56 10.93
N ALA A 97 -1.01 0.02 10.29
CA ALA A 97 -0.93 -1.17 9.45
C ALA A 97 0.07 -1.00 8.29
N LEU A 98 0.03 0.14 7.60
CA LEU A 98 0.96 0.44 6.51
C LEU A 98 2.40 0.54 7.01
N VAL A 99 2.63 1.18 8.15
CA VAL A 99 3.98 1.31 8.74
C VAL A 99 4.53 -0.06 9.19
N GLU A 100 3.68 -0.95 9.70
CA GLU A 100 4.08 -2.33 10.02
C GLU A 100 4.42 -3.13 8.76
N GLY A 101 3.64 -2.97 7.68
CA GLY A 101 3.98 -3.55 6.37
C GLY A 101 5.34 -3.07 5.87
N LEU A 102 5.61 -1.76 5.97
CA LEU A 102 6.93 -1.19 5.64
C LEU A 102 8.05 -1.72 6.54
N TYR A 103 7.78 -1.95 7.82
CA TYR A 103 8.76 -2.53 8.75
C TYR A 103 9.17 -3.93 8.31
N VAL A 104 8.23 -4.79 7.92
CA VAL A 104 8.52 -6.13 7.40
C VAL A 104 9.29 -6.07 6.08
N CYS A 105 8.95 -5.14 5.18
CA CYS A 105 9.72 -4.91 3.95
C CYS A 105 11.19 -4.55 4.26
N GLN A 106 11.42 -3.65 5.22
CA GLN A 106 12.75 -3.17 5.59
C GLN A 106 13.59 -4.22 6.33
N THR A 107 12.97 -5.01 7.20
CA THR A 107 13.67 -5.83 8.20
C THR A 107 13.51 -7.32 8.01
N GLY A 108 12.43 -7.78 7.39
CA GLY A 108 12.05 -9.20 7.36
C GLY A 108 11.55 -9.70 8.71
N LEU A 109 11.29 -8.80 9.66
CA LEU A 109 10.75 -9.09 10.98
C LEU A 109 9.38 -8.43 11.11
N THR A 110 8.46 -9.09 11.81
CA THR A 110 7.19 -8.49 12.21
C THR A 110 7.37 -7.70 13.51
N VAL A 111 6.43 -6.79 13.76
CA VAL A 111 6.36 -6.02 14.99
C VAL A 111 4.95 -6.16 15.56
N ALA A 112 4.84 -6.40 16.86
CA ALA A 112 3.54 -6.49 17.51
C ALA A 112 2.85 -5.12 17.58
N LYS A 113 1.51 -5.12 17.62
CA LYS A 113 0.65 -3.92 17.67
C LYS A 113 1.09 -2.89 18.71
N ASP A 114 1.49 -3.38 19.88
CA ASP A 114 1.82 -2.59 21.06
C ASP A 114 3.31 -2.19 21.13
N GLN A 115 4.11 -2.59 20.14
CA GLN A 115 5.52 -2.27 20.00
C GLN A 115 5.79 -1.14 18.99
N PRO A 116 6.88 -0.36 19.14
CA PRO A 116 7.85 -0.41 20.24
C PRO A 116 7.30 0.26 21.52
N ALA A 117 7.79 -0.15 22.69
CA ALA A 117 7.41 0.44 23.98
C ALA A 117 7.68 1.96 24.07
N ARG A 118 8.82 2.41 23.50
CA ARG A 118 9.31 3.79 23.48
C ARG A 118 9.81 4.18 22.09
N ASP A 119 9.98 5.49 21.83
CA ASP A 119 10.68 5.95 20.63
C ASP A 119 12.17 5.57 20.71
N THR A 120 12.58 4.61 19.89
CA THR A 120 13.95 4.10 19.89
C THR A 120 14.91 5.00 19.11
N LYS A 121 14.40 5.93 18.29
CA LYS A 121 15.19 6.83 17.44
C LYS A 121 16.17 6.12 16.48
N ILE A 122 16.06 4.79 16.29
CA ILE A 122 16.94 4.00 15.45
C ILE A 122 16.79 4.46 13.99
N LYS A 123 17.92 4.71 13.31
CA LYS A 123 17.88 5.08 11.89
C LYS A 123 17.38 3.89 11.06
N ASN A 124 16.68 4.16 9.97
CA ASN A 124 16.08 3.10 9.13
C ASN A 124 17.09 2.03 8.66
N LEU A 125 18.34 2.44 8.37
CA LEU A 125 19.39 1.52 7.93
C LEU A 125 19.90 0.61 9.06
N ASP A 126 19.81 1.08 10.31
CA ASP A 126 20.33 0.42 11.51
C ASP A 126 19.27 -0.45 12.21
N LEU A 127 18.06 -0.53 11.66
CA LEU A 127 17.03 -1.43 12.15
C LEU A 127 17.51 -2.89 12.11
N PRO A 128 17.17 -3.70 13.13
CA PRO A 128 17.49 -5.12 13.13
C PRO A 128 16.85 -5.80 11.93
N LYS A 129 17.56 -6.75 11.33
CA LYS A 129 17.09 -7.48 10.14
C LYS A 129 17.11 -8.97 10.43
N ALA A 130 16.16 -9.71 9.87
CA ALA A 130 16.21 -11.15 9.85
C ALA A 130 17.51 -11.62 9.15
N PRO A 131 18.10 -12.76 9.55
CA PRO A 131 19.30 -13.29 8.91
C PRO A 131 19.16 -13.38 7.38
N GLY A 132 20.14 -12.83 6.66
CA GLY A 132 20.14 -12.80 5.19
C GLY A 132 19.11 -11.88 4.55
N TRP A 133 18.36 -11.07 5.33
CA TRP A 133 17.33 -10.20 4.77
C TRP A 133 17.94 -8.99 4.05
N ARG A 134 17.51 -8.81 2.80
CA ARG A 134 17.72 -7.59 2.02
C ARG A 134 16.42 -6.78 2.04
N PRO A 135 16.48 -5.48 2.39
CA PRO A 135 15.31 -4.60 2.37
C PRO A 135 14.61 -4.62 1.01
N ILE A 136 13.30 -4.74 1.02
CA ILE A 136 12.45 -4.69 -0.17
C ILE A 136 11.85 -3.29 -0.26
N VAL A 137 12.01 -2.65 -1.42
CA VAL A 137 11.39 -1.36 -1.74
C VAL A 137 10.22 -1.62 -2.68
N ASN A 138 9.03 -1.14 -2.33
CA ASN A 138 7.87 -1.16 -3.21
C ASN A 138 7.58 0.26 -3.72
N PRO A 139 8.01 0.64 -4.94
CA PRO A 139 7.82 1.99 -5.44
C PRO A 139 6.37 2.32 -5.82
N ASP A 140 5.45 1.36 -5.76
CA ASP A 140 4.06 1.52 -6.20
C ASP A 140 3.05 1.44 -5.07
N ILE A 141 3.37 2.05 -3.93
CA ILE A 141 2.45 2.20 -2.80
C ILE A 141 1.47 3.33 -3.09
N LYS A 142 0.17 3.00 -3.15
CA LYS A 142 -0.93 3.92 -3.48
C LYS A 142 -2.26 3.32 -3.00
N LEU A 143 -3.30 4.14 -2.94
CA LEU A 143 -4.64 3.73 -2.48
C LEU A 143 -5.17 2.44 -3.17
N PRO A 144 -5.06 2.25 -4.51
CA PRO A 144 -5.51 1.00 -5.14
C PRO A 144 -4.71 -0.24 -4.74
N ASN A 145 -3.48 -0.09 -4.25
CA ASN A 145 -2.59 -1.19 -3.90
C ASN A 145 -2.62 -1.51 -2.40
N VAL A 146 -3.68 -1.06 -1.71
CA VAL A 146 -3.99 -1.39 -0.33
C VAL A 146 -5.44 -1.84 -0.26
N VAL A 147 -5.64 -3.11 0.09
CA VAL A 147 -6.95 -3.76 0.13
C VAL A 147 -7.44 -3.98 1.55
N LEU A 148 -8.74 -4.18 1.66
CA LEU A 148 -9.48 -4.30 2.90
C LEU A 148 -9.96 -5.74 3.08
N ALA A 149 -9.42 -6.42 4.08
CA ALA A 149 -9.74 -7.81 4.41
C ALA A 149 -10.62 -7.91 5.66
N GLN A 150 -10.98 -9.14 6.03
CA GLN A 150 -11.71 -9.40 7.27
C GLN A 150 -10.96 -8.81 8.48
N PRO A 151 -11.68 -8.26 9.47
CA PRO A 151 -11.06 -7.75 10.69
C PRO A 151 -10.14 -8.77 11.35
N LEU A 152 -9.02 -8.29 11.89
CA LEU A 152 -8.09 -9.14 12.63
C LEU A 152 -8.50 -9.21 14.09
N GLN A 153 -8.91 -10.41 14.52
CA GLN A 153 -9.19 -10.71 15.91
C GLN A 153 -7.95 -10.41 16.77
N GLY A 154 -8.14 -9.70 17.89
CA GLY A 154 -7.05 -9.29 18.79
C GLY A 154 -6.16 -8.15 18.26
N TYR A 155 -6.38 -7.64 17.05
CA TYR A 155 -5.70 -6.44 16.55
C TYR A 155 -6.63 -5.22 16.65
N TYR A 156 -7.62 -5.10 15.76
CA TYR A 156 -8.62 -4.04 15.78
C TYR A 156 -9.92 -4.60 15.21
N PRO A 157 -10.66 -5.39 15.99
CA PRO A 157 -11.73 -6.22 15.46
C PRO A 157 -12.93 -5.41 14.94
N ALA A 158 -13.09 -4.15 15.36
CA ALA A 158 -14.09 -3.25 14.80
C ALA A 158 -13.78 -2.74 13.38
N TYR A 159 -12.53 -2.84 12.90
CA TYR A 159 -12.11 -2.27 11.62
C TYR A 159 -11.65 -3.34 10.64
N LYS A 160 -11.88 -3.10 9.33
CA LYS A 160 -11.37 -3.99 8.28
C LYS A 160 -9.85 -3.97 8.26
N ALA A 161 -9.25 -5.13 8.08
CA ALA A 161 -7.81 -5.28 8.11
C ALA A 161 -7.18 -4.71 6.85
N ILE A 162 -6.17 -3.88 7.03
CA ILE A 162 -5.47 -3.20 5.94
C ILE A 162 -4.35 -4.09 5.44
N LYS A 163 -4.33 -4.41 4.15
CA LYS A 163 -3.34 -5.30 3.53
C LYS A 163 -2.73 -4.70 2.26
N MET A 164 -1.40 -4.64 2.20
CA MET A 164 -0.68 -4.23 0.99
C MET A 164 -0.67 -5.36 -0.04
N ILE A 165 -0.78 -4.97 -1.31
CA ILE A 165 -0.68 -5.86 -2.48
C ILE A 165 0.29 -5.26 -3.50
N ASP A 166 0.42 -5.97 -4.64
CA ASP A 166 1.10 -5.51 -5.84
C ASP A 166 2.59 -5.18 -5.64
N PHE A 167 3.40 -6.23 -5.70
CA PHE A 167 4.86 -6.16 -5.59
C PHE A 167 5.56 -6.33 -6.95
N GLY A 168 4.84 -6.12 -8.06
CA GLY A 168 5.37 -6.32 -9.41
C GLY A 168 6.56 -5.43 -9.74
N LEU A 169 6.57 -4.20 -9.19
CA LEU A 169 7.66 -3.23 -9.33
C LEU A 169 8.66 -3.25 -8.17
N ALA A 170 8.50 -4.16 -7.20
CA ALA A 170 9.37 -4.21 -6.04
C ALA A 170 10.80 -4.62 -6.41
N PHE A 171 11.76 -4.22 -5.58
CA PHE A 171 13.18 -4.57 -5.74
C PHE A 171 13.91 -4.62 -4.39
N ASP A 172 15.00 -5.38 -4.30
CA ASP A 172 15.86 -5.51 -3.11
C ASP A 172 17.35 -5.32 -3.44
N ASP A 173 17.63 -4.71 -4.59
CA ASP A 173 18.96 -4.36 -5.06
C ASP A 173 19.15 -2.83 -5.10
N ASN A 174 20.37 -2.39 -5.43
CA ASN A 174 20.68 -0.97 -5.60
C ASN A 174 20.56 -0.56 -7.08
N ARG A 175 19.52 -1.02 -7.80
CA ARG A 175 19.40 -0.80 -9.27
C ARG A 175 19.29 0.66 -9.70
N TYR A 176 19.12 1.59 -8.76
CA TYR A 176 19.12 3.04 -8.93
C TYR A 176 20.32 3.67 -8.22
N SER A 177 21.51 3.08 -8.40
CA SER A 177 22.74 3.46 -7.69
C SER A 177 23.35 4.79 -8.15
N ASN A 178 23.03 5.24 -9.36
CA ASN A 178 23.57 6.45 -9.99
C ASN A 178 22.67 6.96 -11.12
N GLU A 179 22.99 8.15 -11.60
CA GLU A 179 22.46 8.80 -12.80
C GLU A 179 22.19 7.83 -13.96
N ALA A 180 23.24 7.22 -14.51
CA ALA A 180 23.14 6.42 -15.73
C ALA A 180 22.16 5.24 -15.56
N ALA A 181 22.22 4.55 -14.41
CA ALA A 181 21.32 3.45 -14.09
C ALA A 181 19.86 3.91 -13.99
N LYS A 182 19.62 5.13 -13.49
CA LYS A 182 18.30 5.73 -13.37
C LYS A 182 17.76 6.19 -14.73
N THR A 183 18.57 6.86 -15.55
CA THR A 183 18.20 7.24 -16.93
C THR A 183 17.77 6.02 -17.73
N ALA A 184 18.58 4.96 -17.70
CA ALA A 184 18.34 3.75 -18.49
C ALA A 184 17.03 3.04 -18.10
N ARG A 185 16.57 3.19 -16.86
CA ARG A 185 15.36 2.54 -16.33
C ARG A 185 14.11 3.42 -16.38
N GLY A 186 14.26 4.74 -16.51
CA GLY A 186 13.16 5.68 -16.46
C GLY A 186 12.51 5.81 -15.06
N ASN A 187 11.37 6.52 -15.02
CA ASN A 187 10.57 6.68 -13.82
C ASN A 187 10.07 5.33 -13.30
N ILE A 188 9.93 5.18 -11.98
CA ILE A 188 9.36 3.96 -11.38
C ILE A 188 8.18 4.25 -10.45
N GLY A 189 7.15 3.41 -10.53
CA GLY A 189 5.89 3.54 -9.82
C GLY A 189 4.81 4.23 -10.66
N THR A 190 3.67 4.55 -10.05
CA THR A 190 2.54 5.17 -10.75
C THR A 190 2.70 6.69 -10.93
N PRO A 191 2.48 7.22 -12.15
CA PRO A 191 2.45 8.66 -12.39
C PRO A 191 1.55 9.41 -11.40
N GLY A 192 2.04 10.55 -10.90
CA GLY A 192 1.34 11.35 -9.88
C GLY A 192 1.37 10.76 -8.47
N LYS A 193 2.00 9.60 -8.24
CA LYS A 193 2.28 9.03 -6.91
C LYS A 193 3.77 9.00 -6.57
N HIS A 194 4.61 9.32 -7.55
CA HIS A 194 6.06 9.40 -7.39
C HIS A 194 6.46 10.47 -6.40
N ASN A 195 7.47 10.19 -5.59
CA ASN A 195 8.24 11.23 -4.94
C ASN A 195 9.43 11.68 -5.81
N LEU A 196 10.19 12.67 -5.35
CA LEU A 196 11.23 13.31 -6.15
C LEU A 196 12.32 12.34 -6.62
N GLU A 197 12.77 11.43 -5.74
CA GLU A 197 13.80 10.47 -6.09
C GLU A 197 13.29 9.33 -7.01
N GLN A 198 11.99 9.17 -7.22
CA GLN A 198 11.42 8.19 -8.16
C GLN A 198 11.38 8.66 -9.61
N TYR A 199 11.64 9.95 -9.85
CA TYR A 199 11.74 10.50 -11.21
C TYR A 199 13.13 10.28 -11.82
N SER A 200 13.13 10.03 -13.13
CA SER A 200 14.27 9.87 -14.02
C SER A 200 14.17 10.87 -15.16
N PRO A 201 15.25 11.62 -15.38
CA PRO A 201 15.50 12.94 -14.82
C PRO A 201 14.36 13.95 -15.04
N LEU A 202 14.10 14.78 -14.02
CA LEU A 202 13.44 16.07 -14.21
C LEU A 202 14.56 17.12 -14.40
N PRO A 203 14.67 17.77 -15.57
CA PRO A 203 15.71 18.78 -15.82
C PRO A 203 15.75 19.91 -14.77
N MET A 204 14.65 20.12 -14.05
CA MET A 204 14.48 21.24 -13.13
C MET A 204 14.87 20.96 -11.66
N LEU A 205 15.24 19.72 -11.30
CA LEU A 205 15.57 19.34 -9.91
C LEU A 205 16.75 18.35 -9.81
N PRO A 206 17.98 18.78 -10.20
CA PRO A 206 19.16 17.90 -10.24
C PRO A 206 19.58 17.31 -8.89
N THR A 207 19.23 17.96 -7.76
CA THR A 207 19.63 17.50 -6.41
C THR A 207 19.07 16.12 -6.04
N TYR A 208 17.86 15.78 -6.48
CA TYR A 208 17.18 14.53 -6.10
C TYR A 208 17.53 13.35 -7.03
N TYR A 209 18.35 13.62 -8.03
CA TYR A 209 18.54 12.71 -9.13
C TYR A 209 19.38 11.49 -8.74
N ASN A 210 20.45 11.72 -7.97
CA ASN A 210 21.30 10.68 -7.40
C ASN A 210 20.78 10.13 -6.07
N GLU A 211 19.61 10.57 -5.61
CA GLU A 211 19.05 10.05 -4.38
C GLU A 211 18.56 8.61 -4.56
N ARG A 212 19.00 7.76 -3.64
CA ARG A 212 18.59 6.36 -3.60
C ARG A 212 17.11 6.24 -3.26
N ILE A 213 16.39 5.51 -4.10
CA ILE A 213 15.04 5.01 -3.80
C ILE A 213 15.16 3.93 -2.72
N ASP A 214 14.66 4.22 -1.53
CA ASP A 214 14.73 3.35 -0.36
C ASP A 214 13.45 3.42 0.47
N ILE A 215 13.49 2.90 1.69
CA ILE A 215 12.34 2.92 2.60
C ILE A 215 11.78 4.33 2.87
N ARG A 216 12.59 5.39 2.78
CA ARG A 216 12.11 6.76 2.90
C ARG A 216 11.20 7.15 1.73
N SER A 217 11.39 6.52 0.57
CA SER A 217 10.51 6.71 -0.57
C SER A 217 9.13 6.12 -0.28
N ASN A 218 9.11 4.92 0.28
CA ASN A 218 7.88 4.23 0.67
C ASN A 218 7.14 4.95 1.82
N ILE A 219 7.88 5.52 2.79
CA ILE A 219 7.30 6.37 3.85
C ILE A 219 6.57 7.58 3.25
N PHE A 220 7.15 8.22 2.23
CA PHE A 220 6.48 9.31 1.52
C PHE A 220 5.16 8.83 0.89
N ASN A 221 5.17 7.68 0.20
CA ASN A 221 3.96 7.16 -0.42
C ASN A 221 2.86 6.82 0.60
N VAL A 222 3.22 6.30 1.79
CA VAL A 222 2.28 6.10 2.91
C VAL A 222 1.73 7.44 3.40
N GLY A 223 2.57 8.47 3.55
CA GLY A 223 2.12 9.83 3.87
C GLY A 223 1.10 10.37 2.87
N LEU A 224 1.34 10.15 1.57
CA LEU A 224 0.43 10.56 0.50
C LEU A 224 -0.92 9.81 0.55
N ILE A 225 -0.93 8.54 0.95
CA ILE A 225 -2.18 7.80 1.26
C ILE A 225 -2.90 8.48 2.41
N MET A 226 -2.21 8.73 3.54
CA MET A 226 -2.84 9.28 4.74
C MET A 226 -3.46 10.65 4.51
N ILE A 227 -2.76 11.57 3.86
CA ILE A 227 -3.32 12.90 3.53
C ILE A 227 -4.50 12.81 2.56
N SER A 228 -4.48 11.84 1.63
CA SER A 228 -5.62 11.63 0.72
C SER A 228 -6.89 11.21 1.48
N LEU A 229 -6.73 10.31 2.45
CA LEU A 229 -7.84 9.82 3.27
C LEU A 229 -8.37 10.90 4.23
N MET A 230 -7.47 11.64 4.90
CA MET A 230 -7.84 12.72 5.82
C MET A 230 -8.64 13.83 5.13
N GLU A 231 -8.26 14.17 3.89
CA GLU A 231 -8.95 15.21 3.12
C GLU A 231 -10.17 14.71 2.34
N GLY A 232 -10.43 13.41 2.34
CA GLY A 232 -11.49 12.81 1.54
C GLY A 232 -11.30 13.00 0.03
N ARG A 233 -10.04 13.10 -0.45
CA ARG A 233 -9.74 13.22 -1.89
C ARG A 233 -8.43 12.59 -2.30
N ASN A 234 -8.40 12.02 -3.50
CA ASN A 234 -7.21 11.37 -4.03
C ASN A 234 -6.12 12.41 -4.35
N ARG A 235 -5.09 12.53 -3.51
CA ARG A 235 -3.98 13.47 -3.74
C ARG A 235 -2.95 12.89 -4.70
N THR A 236 -2.45 13.73 -5.60
CA THR A 236 -1.29 13.44 -6.43
C THR A 236 -0.10 14.28 -5.95
N SER A 237 1.11 13.76 -6.10
CA SER A 237 2.35 14.53 -5.93
C SER A 237 2.57 15.52 -7.07
N GLN A 238 1.89 15.33 -8.20
CA GLN A 238 1.91 16.21 -9.37
C GLN A 238 0.59 16.99 -9.49
N GLN A 239 0.62 18.27 -9.12
CA GLN A 239 -0.23 19.27 -9.75
C GLN A 239 0.66 20.43 -10.23
N GLY A 240 1.00 20.40 -11.52
CA GLY A 240 1.56 21.50 -12.31
C GLY A 240 3.09 21.56 -12.40
N THR A 241 3.61 21.65 -13.62
CA THR A 241 5.04 21.70 -14.00
C THR A 241 5.76 22.98 -13.54
N SER A 242 5.05 24.04 -13.12
CA SER A 242 5.64 25.23 -12.47
C SER A 242 5.46 25.24 -10.95
N THR A 243 4.33 24.73 -10.45
CA THR A 243 3.97 24.71 -9.02
C THR A 243 4.67 23.61 -8.22
N THR A 244 5.11 22.52 -8.86
CA THR A 244 5.83 21.44 -8.20
C THR A 244 7.21 21.92 -7.73
N VAL A 245 7.94 22.68 -8.54
CA VAL A 245 9.27 23.21 -8.14
C VAL A 245 9.13 24.26 -7.02
N ALA A 246 8.11 25.11 -7.07
CA ALA A 246 7.86 26.11 -6.03
C ALA A 246 7.44 25.47 -4.69
N ARG A 247 6.58 24.44 -4.70
CA ARG A 247 6.18 23.72 -3.48
C ARG A 247 7.31 22.90 -2.87
N VAL A 248 8.10 22.23 -3.70
CA VAL A 248 9.24 21.41 -3.27
C VAL A 248 10.32 22.24 -2.56
N LYS A 249 10.53 23.50 -2.97
CA LYS A 249 11.51 24.40 -2.33
C LYS A 249 11.06 24.93 -0.96
N HIS A 250 9.78 24.86 -0.61
CA HIS A 250 9.21 25.48 0.59
C HIS A 250 8.58 24.51 1.58
N ASP A 251 8.53 23.21 1.25
CA ASP A 251 7.91 22.20 2.09
C ASP A 251 8.96 21.18 2.55
N ASP A 252 9.39 21.33 3.81
CA ASP A 252 10.38 20.46 4.47
C ASP A 252 10.00 18.97 4.43
N THR A 253 8.73 18.63 4.19
CA THR A 253 8.27 17.24 4.08
C THR A 253 8.71 16.55 2.79
N TYR A 254 9.07 17.32 1.75
CA TYR A 254 9.66 16.79 0.52
C TYR A 254 11.14 16.44 0.70
N ASP A 255 11.83 17.09 1.63
CA ASP A 255 13.20 16.76 1.97
C ASP A 255 13.28 15.35 2.55
N ARG A 256 13.99 14.49 1.83
CA ARG A 256 14.23 13.11 2.20
C ARG A 256 14.95 12.97 3.53
N ALA A 257 15.78 13.93 3.92
CA ALA A 257 16.48 13.93 5.22
C ALA A 257 15.53 14.16 6.40
N ASN A 258 14.44 14.90 6.18
CA ASN A 258 13.46 15.25 7.22
C ASN A 258 12.32 14.23 7.34
N ARG A 259 12.21 13.28 6.40
CA ARG A 259 11.19 12.23 6.49
C ARG A 259 11.37 11.40 7.77
N PRO A 260 10.27 11.07 8.47
CA PRO A 260 10.35 10.36 9.73
C PRO A 260 10.94 8.95 9.56
N ARG A 261 11.52 8.42 10.63
CA ARG A 261 12.02 7.05 10.69
C ARG A 261 10.87 6.07 10.90
N LEU A 262 11.02 4.82 10.45
CA LEU A 262 10.04 3.76 10.72
C LEU A 262 9.86 3.52 12.21
N SER A 263 10.94 3.50 13.00
CA SER A 263 10.83 3.30 14.46
C SER A 263 9.99 4.41 15.12
N GLU A 264 10.15 5.63 14.64
CA GLU A 264 9.43 6.80 15.11
C GLU A 264 7.96 6.73 14.69
N LEU A 265 7.66 6.36 13.44
CA LEU A 265 6.29 6.18 12.96
C LEU A 265 5.56 5.05 13.69
N LEU A 266 6.22 3.92 13.94
CA LEU A 266 5.64 2.83 14.74
C LEU A 266 5.28 3.33 16.14
N TYR A 267 6.20 4.04 16.81
CA TYR A 267 5.92 4.60 18.12
C TYR A 267 4.77 5.63 18.07
N LYS A 268 4.82 6.59 17.14
CA LYS A 268 3.83 7.68 17.02
C LYS A 268 2.43 7.16 16.71
N THR A 269 2.29 6.21 15.79
CA THR A 269 0.98 5.61 15.46
C THR A 269 0.41 4.85 16.66
N LYS A 270 1.23 4.10 17.41
CA LYS A 270 0.79 3.45 18.65
C LYS A 270 0.29 4.46 19.69
N ILE A 271 1.08 5.51 19.95
CA ILE A 271 0.74 6.52 20.96
C ILE A 271 -0.44 7.37 20.50
N GLY A 272 -0.57 7.65 19.20
CA GLY A 272 -1.71 8.35 18.61
C GLY A 272 -3.02 7.65 18.95
N ILE A 273 -3.10 6.35 18.70
CA ILE A 273 -4.28 5.52 19.01
C ILE A 273 -4.58 5.55 20.51
N LYS A 274 -3.58 5.28 21.36
CA LYS A 274 -3.79 5.28 22.83
C LYS A 274 -4.24 6.63 23.37
N ARG A 275 -3.71 7.74 22.83
CA ARG A 275 -4.11 9.09 23.23
C ARG A 275 -5.53 9.39 22.79
N TRP A 276 -5.89 8.97 21.58
CA TRP A 276 -7.22 9.10 21.06
C TRP A 276 -8.23 8.30 21.91
N GLU A 277 -7.96 7.02 22.18
CA GLU A 277 -8.81 6.15 23.01
C GLU A 277 -9.01 6.72 24.42
N LYS A 278 -7.95 7.29 25.01
CA LYS A 278 -8.03 7.94 26.32
C LYS A 278 -8.92 9.20 26.31
N ALA A 279 -8.95 9.93 25.20
CA ALA A 279 -9.65 11.21 25.10
C ALA A 279 -11.12 11.03 24.69
N TYR A 280 -11.43 9.99 23.92
CA TYR A 280 -12.74 9.79 23.31
C TYR A 280 -13.41 8.50 23.82
N ASP A 281 -13.14 7.35 23.20
CA ASP A 281 -13.71 6.06 23.60
C ASP A 281 -12.74 4.91 23.25
N ASP A 282 -12.94 3.75 23.87
CA ASP A 282 -12.25 2.53 23.49
C ASP A 282 -12.75 2.02 22.12
N VAL A 283 -11.81 1.76 21.20
CA VAL A 283 -12.06 1.23 19.86
C VAL A 283 -11.37 -0.11 19.62
N SER A 284 -10.88 -0.74 20.69
CA SER A 284 -10.18 -2.02 20.65
C SER A 284 -11.12 -3.24 20.69
N GLY A 285 -12.39 -3.03 21.03
CA GLY A 285 -13.43 -4.04 21.10
C GLY A 285 -13.93 -4.56 19.75
N ALA A 286 -14.72 -5.62 19.80
CA ALA A 286 -15.38 -6.25 18.66
C ALA A 286 -16.46 -5.35 18.04
N PRO A 287 -16.94 -5.64 16.82
CA PRO A 287 -18.12 -4.96 16.27
C PRO A 287 -19.30 -5.04 17.24
N GLY A 288 -19.91 -3.90 17.57
CA GLY A 288 -20.96 -3.78 18.59
C GLY A 288 -20.48 -3.35 19.98
N GLU A 289 -19.19 -3.53 20.29
CA GLU A 289 -18.57 -2.98 21.51
C GLU A 289 -18.03 -1.56 21.28
N VAL A 290 -17.71 -1.24 20.02
CA VAL A 290 -17.26 0.10 19.61
C VAL A 290 -18.47 1.00 19.31
N PRO A 291 -18.54 2.22 19.88
CA PRO A 291 -19.64 3.15 19.61
C PRO A 291 -19.85 3.37 18.10
N GLU A 292 -21.11 3.32 17.66
CA GLU A 292 -21.49 3.36 16.25
C GLU A 292 -20.85 4.53 15.48
N ARG A 293 -20.75 5.71 16.12
CA ARG A 293 -20.12 6.92 15.57
C ARG A 293 -18.65 6.75 15.17
N TRP A 294 -17.95 5.75 15.70
CA TRP A 294 -16.56 5.44 15.40
C TRP A 294 -16.42 4.27 14.42
N THR A 295 -17.51 3.59 14.10
CA THR A 295 -17.51 2.49 13.14
C THR A 295 -17.61 3.00 11.71
N TRP A 296 -17.21 2.15 10.76
CA TRP A 296 -17.46 2.38 9.34
C TRP A 296 -18.19 1.19 8.75
N THR A 297 -19.37 1.43 8.19
CA THR A 297 -20.15 0.38 7.52
C THR A 297 -19.58 0.14 6.13
N PHE A 298 -19.31 -1.13 5.83
CA PHE A 298 -18.96 -1.59 4.50
C PHE A 298 -20.17 -2.30 3.93
N ASP A 299 -20.41 -2.11 2.63
CA ASP A 299 -21.41 -2.92 1.94
C ASP A 299 -21.03 -4.40 2.11
N ASP A 300 -22.05 -5.21 2.37
CA ASP A 300 -21.89 -6.66 2.40
C ASP A 300 -21.43 -7.16 1.03
N GLU A 301 -20.71 -8.26 1.05
CA GLU A 301 -20.25 -8.89 -0.18
C GLU A 301 -21.47 -9.33 -1.01
N GLU A 302 -21.48 -8.99 -2.30
CA GLU A 302 -22.61 -9.30 -3.19
C GLU A 302 -22.84 -10.82 -3.32
N PHE A 303 -21.81 -11.64 -3.06
CA PHE A 303 -21.85 -13.10 -3.01
C PHE A 303 -20.63 -13.65 -2.27
N MET A 304 -20.76 -14.79 -1.56
CA MET A 304 -19.62 -15.41 -0.88
C MET A 304 -18.76 -16.25 -1.85
N ILE A 305 -17.49 -16.47 -1.51
CA ILE A 305 -16.65 -17.42 -2.24
C ILE A 305 -17.28 -18.81 -2.16
N GLY A 306 -17.66 -19.34 -3.32
CA GLY A 306 -18.30 -20.66 -3.45
C GLY A 306 -19.78 -20.58 -3.84
N ASP A 307 -20.39 -19.40 -3.72
CA ASP A 307 -21.76 -19.16 -4.17
C ASP A 307 -21.84 -18.98 -5.69
N ALA A 308 -23.06 -19.08 -6.23
CA ALA A 308 -23.31 -18.76 -7.62
C ALA A 308 -22.95 -17.29 -7.89
N ALA A 309 -22.25 -17.05 -9.01
CA ALA A 309 -21.96 -15.70 -9.44
C ALA A 309 -23.27 -14.90 -9.65
N PRO A 310 -23.32 -13.61 -9.30
CA PRO A 310 -24.53 -12.83 -9.42
C PRO A 310 -25.06 -12.82 -10.87
N THR A 311 -26.38 -12.96 -11.03
CA THR A 311 -27.00 -13.16 -12.34
C THR A 311 -26.87 -11.96 -13.29
N HIS A 312 -26.61 -10.76 -12.76
CA HIS A 312 -26.35 -9.56 -13.55
C HIS A 312 -24.90 -9.40 -13.98
N TRP A 313 -23.97 -10.23 -13.48
CA TRP A 313 -22.62 -10.25 -14.01
C TRP A 313 -22.69 -10.77 -15.44
N PRO A 314 -22.20 -10.02 -16.44
CA PRO A 314 -22.19 -10.49 -17.80
C PRO A 314 -21.32 -11.73 -17.85
N GLY A 315 -21.95 -12.91 -17.97
CA GLY A 315 -21.25 -14.15 -18.23
C GLY A 315 -20.37 -13.97 -19.47
N PRO A 316 -19.28 -14.75 -19.60
CA PRO A 316 -18.42 -14.66 -20.78
C PRO A 316 -19.31 -14.81 -22.01
N ALA A 317 -19.42 -13.73 -22.80
CA ALA A 317 -20.18 -13.75 -24.02
C ALA A 317 -19.65 -14.94 -24.84
N ARG A 318 -20.47 -15.99 -24.99
CA ARG A 318 -20.16 -17.10 -25.87
C ARG A 318 -20.04 -16.49 -27.25
N LYS A 319 -18.82 -16.17 -27.68
CA LYS A 319 -18.54 -15.94 -29.09
C LYS A 319 -18.89 -17.26 -29.77
N ARG A 320 -20.08 -17.29 -30.39
CA ARG A 320 -20.45 -18.34 -31.33
C ARG A 320 -19.34 -18.34 -32.39
N ARG A 321 -18.59 -19.44 -32.43
CA ARG A 321 -17.78 -19.78 -33.60
C ARG A 321 -18.74 -20.13 -34.73
#